data_AF-A0A939WCA7-F1
#
_entry.id   AF-A0A939WCA7-F1
#
_cell.length_a   1.000
_cell.length_b   1.000
_cell.length_c   1.000
_cell.angle_alpha   90.00
_cell.angle_beta   90.00
_cell.angle_gamma   90.00
#
_symmetry.space_group_name_H-M   'P 1'
#
loop_
_entity.id
_entity.type
_entity.pdbx_description
1 polymer ?
#
loop_
_entity_poly.entity_id
_entity_poly.type
_entity_poly.pdbx_seq_one_letter_code
_entity_poly.pdbx_strand_id
1 'polypeptide(L)'
;MEGVQRGLREAGAEPAAERAFRLLRERPSFADKSGMLPRLARLCLTEGRFVCISRPRGFGKSADACLLAAGFGPQGRVLLAGLEAERDSAFERFAGRYGAVLLDIKALLAASGSGEAFCALLE
;
A
#
# COMPACT_ATOMS: atom_id res chain seq x y z
N MET A 1 6.02 21.35 -12.77
CA MET A 1 5.13 20.39 -12.07
C MET A 1 4.61 19.26 -12.97
N GLU A 2 4.69 19.37 -14.31
CA GLU A 2 4.24 18.30 -15.22
C GLU A 2 5.24 17.14 -15.39
N GLY A 3 6.54 17.36 -15.10
CA GLY A 3 7.59 16.34 -15.25
C GLY A 3 7.50 15.17 -14.26
N VAL A 4 7.05 15.43 -13.02
CA VAL A 4 6.86 14.38 -11.99
C VAL A 4 5.67 13.48 -12.33
N GLN A 5 4.62 14.05 -12.92
CA GLN A 5 3.45 13.28 -13.38
C GLN A 5 3.73 12.45 -14.64
N ARG A 6 4.69 12.87 -15.47
CA ARG A 6 5.11 12.13 -16.68
C ARG A 6 5.95 10.89 -16.33
N GLY A 7 6.85 10.99 -15.34
CA GLY A 7 7.66 9.84 -14.89
C GLY A 7 6.84 8.71 -14.26
N LEU A 8 5.67 9.03 -13.67
CA LEU A 8 4.76 8.03 -13.10
C LEU A 8 3.93 7.28 -14.15
N ARG A 9 3.84 7.78 -15.39
CA ARG A 9 3.04 7.17 -16.47
C ARG A 9 3.85 6.30 -17.44
N GLU A 10 5.18 6.38 -17.42
CA GLU A 10 6.04 5.70 -18.40
C GLU A 10 6.49 4.28 -18.00
N ALA A 11 6.12 3.79 -16.82
CA ALA A 11 6.37 2.40 -16.48
C ALA A 11 5.06 1.60 -16.57
N GLY A 12 4.87 0.86 -17.67
CA GLY A 12 4.01 -0.34 -17.68
C GLY A 12 4.50 -1.45 -16.73
N ALA A 13 5.32 -1.10 -15.73
CA ALA A 13 5.79 -1.98 -14.68
C ALA A 13 4.75 -1.96 -13.56
N GLU A 14 4.43 -3.15 -13.06
CA GLU A 14 3.62 -3.28 -11.87
C GLU A 14 4.22 -2.47 -10.70
N PRO A 15 3.42 -1.66 -9.98
CA PRO A 15 3.84 -1.00 -8.76
C PRO A 15 4.57 -1.96 -7.81
N ALA A 16 5.72 -1.54 -7.28
CA ALA A 16 6.56 -2.37 -6.42
C ALA A 16 5.81 -2.97 -5.21
N ALA A 17 4.81 -2.26 -4.69
CA ALA A 17 3.96 -2.73 -3.59
C ALA A 17 3.03 -3.88 -4.00
N GLU A 18 2.43 -3.81 -5.19
CA GLU A 18 1.62 -4.89 -5.76
C GLU A 18 2.50 -6.15 -5.97
N ARG A 19 3.73 -5.95 -6.46
CA ARG A 19 4.70 -7.04 -6.67
C ARG A 19 5.05 -7.73 -5.37
N ALA A 20 5.36 -6.90 -4.37
CA ALA A 20 5.69 -7.38 -3.04
C ALA A 20 4.51 -8.13 -2.42
N PHE A 21 3.27 -7.65 -2.62
CA PHE A 21 2.09 -8.33 -2.11
C PHE A 21 1.84 -9.69 -2.78
N ARG A 22 2.03 -9.82 -4.10
CA ARG A 22 1.98 -11.14 -4.78
C ARG A 22 2.91 -12.15 -4.12
N LEU A 23 4.17 -11.78 -3.95
CA LEU A 23 5.18 -12.65 -3.32
C LEU A 23 4.82 -12.96 -1.86
N LEU A 24 4.23 -12.01 -1.12
CA LEU A 24 3.78 -12.24 0.25
C LEU A 24 2.64 -13.27 0.31
N ARG A 25 1.69 -13.20 -0.63
CA ARG A 25 0.53 -14.10 -0.73
C ARG A 25 0.93 -15.56 -1.00
N GLU A 26 2.03 -15.77 -1.72
CA GLU A 26 2.56 -17.11 -2.03
C GLU A 26 3.29 -17.78 -0.85
N ARG A 27 3.55 -17.06 0.25
CA ARG A 27 4.31 -17.61 1.38
C ARG A 27 3.45 -18.58 2.20
N PRO A 28 4.01 -19.70 2.69
CA PRO A 28 3.29 -20.61 3.59
C PRO A 28 2.79 -19.96 4.90
N SER A 29 3.47 -18.90 5.34
CA SER A 29 3.13 -18.14 6.54
C SER A 29 2.20 -16.96 6.28
N PHE A 30 1.65 -16.85 5.07
CA PHE A 30 0.69 -15.81 4.74
C PHE A 30 -0.57 -15.97 5.59
N ALA A 31 -0.88 -14.92 6.35
CA ALA A 31 -2.16 -14.80 7.05
C ALA A 31 -3.01 -13.80 6.27
N ASP A 32 -4.19 -14.23 5.82
CA ASP A 32 -5.13 -13.33 5.18
C ASP A 32 -5.62 -12.29 6.20
N LYS A 33 -5.32 -11.02 5.91
CA LYS A 33 -5.75 -9.86 6.69
C LYS A 33 -6.55 -8.89 5.83
N SER A 34 -6.92 -9.28 4.61
CA SER A 34 -7.59 -8.42 3.65
C SER A 34 -8.94 -7.91 4.17
N GLY A 35 -9.59 -8.61 5.10
CA GLY A 35 -10.81 -8.17 5.80
C GLY A 35 -10.71 -6.80 6.48
N MET A 36 -9.51 -6.25 6.71
CA MET A 36 -9.38 -4.86 7.19
C MET A 36 -9.61 -3.79 6.11
N LEU A 37 -9.42 -4.13 4.84
CA LEU A 37 -9.52 -3.18 3.72
C LEU A 37 -10.90 -2.54 3.61
N PRO A 38 -12.03 -3.28 3.68
CA PRO A 38 -13.35 -2.66 3.66
C PRO A 38 -13.58 -1.67 4.81
N ARG A 39 -13.05 -1.97 6.01
CA ARG A 39 -13.15 -1.07 7.15
C ARG A 39 -12.38 0.22 6.92
N LEU A 40 -11.17 0.14 6.35
CA LEU A 40 -10.37 1.31 6.02
C LEU A 40 -10.95 2.10 4.83
N ALA A 41 -11.48 1.41 3.82
CA ALA A 41 -12.14 2.03 2.68
C ALA A 41 -13.35 2.90 3.09
N ARG A 42 -14.10 2.47 4.12
CA ARG A 42 -15.19 3.28 4.69
C ARG A 42 -14.69 4.56 5.36
N LEU A 43 -13.45 4.58 5.85
CA LEU A 43 -12.81 5.78 6.41
C LEU A 43 -12.24 6.70 5.34
N CYS A 44 -11.90 6.19 4.14
CA CYS A 44 -11.15 6.90 3.10
C CYS A 44 -11.75 8.22 2.60
N LEU A 45 -13.01 8.54 2.92
CA LEU A 45 -13.67 9.81 2.55
C LEU A 45 -14.22 10.57 3.77
N THR A 46 -13.72 10.24 4.96
CA THR A 46 -14.15 10.85 6.22
C THR A 46 -13.03 11.67 6.85
N GLU A 47 -13.34 12.40 7.91
CA GLU A 47 -12.34 13.08 8.74
C GLU A 47 -11.40 12.07 9.44
N GLY A 48 -11.87 10.84 9.68
CA GLY A 48 -11.12 9.74 10.27
C GLY A 48 -10.24 8.94 9.28
N ARG A 49 -9.91 9.51 8.11
CA ARG A 49 -9.14 8.82 7.05
C ARG A 49 -7.68 8.52 7.41
N PHE A 50 -7.15 9.14 8.47
CA PHE A 50 -5.77 8.96 8.90
C PHE A 50 -5.67 7.83 9.92
N VAL A 51 -4.96 6.75 9.56
CA VAL A 51 -4.81 5.57 10.41
C VAL A 51 -3.34 5.32 10.69
N CYS A 52 -3.01 5.20 11.98
CA CYS A 52 -1.68 4.79 12.43
C CYS A 52 -1.75 3.37 13.00
N ILE A 53 -0.87 2.48 12.52
CA ILE A 53 -0.74 1.12 13.03
C ILE A 53 0.59 1.01 13.78
N SER A 54 0.59 1.35 15.07
CA SER A 54 1.72 1.16 15.97
C SER A 54 1.65 -0.22 16.64
N ARG A 55 2.55 -1.14 16.28
CA ARG A 55 2.70 -2.46 16.92
C ARG A 55 4.18 -2.80 17.11
N PRO A 56 4.59 -3.78 17.94
CA PRO A 56 5.98 -4.18 18.11
C PRO A 56 6.67 -4.68 16.82
N ARG A 57 8.01 -4.72 16.77
CA ARG A 57 8.75 -5.28 15.61
C ARG A 57 8.29 -6.70 15.27
N GLY A 58 8.27 -7.05 13.99
CA GLY A 58 7.93 -8.41 13.52
C GLY A 58 6.43 -8.67 13.27
N PHE A 59 5.52 -7.79 13.69
CA PHE A 59 4.06 -8.02 13.56
C PHE A 59 3.47 -7.80 12.14
N GLY A 60 4.31 -7.81 11.10
CA GLY A 60 3.85 -7.73 9.71
C GLY A 60 3.35 -6.35 9.26
N LYS A 61 3.75 -5.25 9.91
CA LYS A 61 3.35 -3.88 9.51
C LYS A 61 3.68 -3.55 8.04
N SER A 62 4.91 -3.86 7.59
CA SER A 62 5.30 -3.64 6.20
C SER A 62 4.50 -4.50 5.22
N ALA A 63 4.17 -5.75 5.61
CA ALA A 63 3.31 -6.61 4.81
C ALA A 63 1.88 -6.05 4.72
N ASP A 64 1.35 -5.56 5.83
CA ASP A 64 0.03 -4.91 5.87
C ASP A 64 0.02 -3.61 5.04
N ALA A 65 1.13 -2.85 5.02
CA ALA A 65 1.30 -1.69 4.14
C ALA A 65 1.32 -2.08 2.65
N CYS A 66 1.99 -3.18 2.28
CA CYS A 66 1.94 -3.72 0.92
C CYS A 66 0.51 -4.18 0.57
N LEU A 67 -0.18 -4.88 1.47
CA LEU A 67 -1.59 -5.29 1.29
C LEU A 67 -2.49 -4.07 1.04
N LEU A 68 -2.30 -2.98 1.80
CA LEU A 68 -3.04 -1.73 1.61
C LEU A 68 -2.78 -1.15 0.23
N ALA A 69 -1.51 -0.90 -0.09
CA ALA A 69 -1.15 -0.31 -1.37
C ALA A 69 -1.62 -1.17 -2.56
N ALA A 70 -1.47 -2.49 -2.46
CA ALA A 70 -1.92 -3.42 -3.49
C ALA A 70 -3.45 -3.48 -3.60
N GLY A 71 -4.15 -3.48 -2.47
CA GLY A 71 -5.60 -3.60 -2.45
C GLY A 71 -6.32 -2.38 -3.00
N PHE A 72 -5.83 -1.18 -2.68
CA PHE A 72 -6.37 0.08 -3.23
C PHE A 72 -5.83 0.38 -4.64
N GLY A 73 -4.65 -0.15 -4.97
CA GLY A 73 -3.95 0.02 -6.25
C GLY A 73 -4.65 -0.64 -7.44
N PRO A 74 -4.24 -0.31 -8.69
CA PRO A 74 -4.88 -0.78 -9.93
C PRO A 74 -5.11 -2.29 -10.03
N GLN A 75 -4.19 -3.12 -9.52
CA GLN A 75 -4.31 -4.57 -9.59
C GLN A 75 -5.11 -5.17 -8.42
N GLY A 76 -5.64 -4.35 -7.51
CA GLY A 76 -6.27 -4.80 -6.26
C GLY A 76 -7.34 -5.87 -6.43
N ARG A 77 -8.16 -5.79 -7.50
CA ARG A 77 -9.18 -6.81 -7.79
C ARG A 77 -8.57 -8.19 -8.03
N VAL A 78 -7.55 -8.24 -8.89
CA VAL A 78 -6.85 -9.49 -9.22
C VAL A 78 -6.09 -10.01 -8.00
N LEU A 79 -5.43 -9.12 -7.26
CA LEU A 79 -4.60 -9.48 -6.12
C LEU A 79 -5.39 -9.96 -4.91
N LEU A 80 -6.61 -9.46 -4.72
CA LEU A 80 -7.49 -9.81 -3.60
C LEU A 80 -8.50 -10.91 -3.94
N ALA A 81 -8.53 -11.39 -5.19
CA ALA A 81 -9.43 -12.47 -5.59
C ALA A 81 -9.24 -13.72 -4.71
N GLY A 82 -10.35 -14.21 -4.15
CA GLY A 82 -10.41 -15.34 -3.22
C GLY A 82 -10.02 -15.02 -1.77
N LEU A 83 -9.64 -13.78 -1.44
CA LEU A 83 -9.35 -13.35 -0.07
C LEU A 83 -10.60 -12.80 0.63
N GLU A 84 -10.53 -12.66 1.95
CA GLU A 84 -11.64 -12.21 2.80
C GLU A 84 -12.27 -10.89 2.34
N ALA A 85 -11.47 -9.93 1.88
CA ALA A 85 -11.94 -8.61 1.41
C ALA A 85 -12.97 -8.69 0.28
N GLU A 86 -12.84 -9.67 -0.62
CA GLU A 86 -13.71 -9.81 -1.80
C GLU A 86 -15.17 -10.06 -1.41
N ARG A 87 -15.40 -10.62 -0.22
CA ARG A 87 -16.74 -10.96 0.29
C ARG A 87 -17.50 -9.76 0.83
N ASP A 88 -16.85 -8.62 1.04
CA ASP A 88 -17.51 -7.42 1.57
C ASP A 88 -18.16 -6.59 0.46
N SER A 89 -19.38 -6.12 0.69
CA SER A 89 -20.12 -5.24 -0.23
C SER A 89 -19.37 -3.97 -0.67
N ALA A 90 -18.39 -3.51 0.11
CA ALA A 90 -17.58 -2.34 -0.22
C ALA A 90 -16.39 -2.65 -1.13
N PHE A 91 -16.11 -3.92 -1.44
CA PHE A 91 -14.95 -4.36 -2.25
C PHE A 91 -14.83 -3.59 -3.57
N GLU A 92 -15.94 -3.51 -4.29
CA GLU A 92 -16.06 -2.84 -5.58
C GLU A 92 -15.72 -1.34 -5.54
N ARG A 93 -15.90 -0.71 -4.38
CA ARG A 93 -15.69 0.73 -4.17
C ARG A 93 -14.23 1.09 -3.98
N PHE A 94 -13.36 0.13 -3.63
CA PHE A 94 -11.96 0.42 -3.37
C PHE A 94 -10.97 -0.38 -4.21
N ALA A 95 -11.28 -1.63 -4.54
CA ALA A 95 -10.34 -2.50 -5.23
C ALA A 95 -10.08 -2.00 -6.66
N GLY A 96 -8.82 -1.66 -6.97
CA GLY A 96 -8.45 -1.15 -8.29
C GLY A 96 -8.77 0.33 -8.53
N ARG A 97 -9.23 1.09 -7.52
CA ARG A 97 -9.84 2.42 -7.72
C ARG A 97 -8.90 3.59 -7.46
N TYR A 98 -7.73 3.38 -6.87
CA TYR A 98 -6.85 4.45 -6.44
C TYR A 98 -5.41 4.27 -6.95
N GLY A 99 -4.71 5.39 -7.14
CA GLY A 99 -3.25 5.38 -7.23
C GLY A 99 -2.68 5.26 -5.83
N ALA A 100 -2.03 4.14 -5.51
CA ALA A 100 -1.43 3.91 -4.20
C ALA A 100 0.07 4.27 -4.21
N VAL A 101 0.50 5.04 -3.21
CA VAL A 101 1.92 5.37 -2.99
C VAL A 101 2.37 4.69 -1.70
N LEU A 102 3.43 3.89 -1.80
CA LEU A 102 4.07 3.25 -0.65
C LEU A 102 5.43 3.91 -0.43
N LEU A 103 5.62 4.53 0.73
CA LEU A 103 6.88 5.16 1.12
C LEU A 103 7.58 4.30 2.18
N ASP A 104 8.72 3.71 1.82
CA ASP A 104 9.61 3.08 2.79
C ASP A 104 10.56 4.14 3.35
N ILE A 105 10.20 4.67 4.53
CA ILE A 105 10.99 5.70 5.21
C ILE A 105 12.41 5.23 5.53
N LYS A 106 12.63 3.93 5.78
CA LYS A 106 13.97 3.41 6.07
C LYS A 106 14.84 3.40 4.81
N ALA A 107 14.27 2.95 3.69
CA ALA A 107 14.99 2.97 2.42
C ALA A 107 15.31 4.40 1.98
N LEU A 108 14.36 5.33 2.16
CA LEU A 108 14.57 6.75 1.88
C LEU A 108 15.69 7.35 2.75
N LEU A 109 15.64 7.14 4.07
CA LEU A 109 16.70 7.61 4.99
C LEU A 109 18.07 7.03 4.62
N ALA A 110 18.14 5.76 4.24
CA ALA A 110 19.38 5.14 3.80
C ALA A 110 19.91 5.75 2.48
N ALA A 111 19.02 6.12 1.57
CA ALA A 111 19.38 6.76 0.30
C ALA A 111 19.80 8.23 0.48
N SER A 112 19.27 8.93 1.48
CA SER A 112 19.60 10.34 1.76
C SER A 112 21.00 10.54 2.35
N GLY A 113 21.66 9.49 2.85
CA GLY A 113 23.01 9.55 3.42
C GLY A 113 23.10 10.16 4.83
N SER A 114 22.24 11.12 5.18
CA SER A 114 22.09 11.63 6.55
C SER A 114 20.63 11.99 6.88
N GLY A 115 20.35 12.15 8.18
CA GLY A 115 19.06 12.64 8.65
C GLY A 115 18.77 14.08 8.22
N GLU A 116 19.78 14.97 8.24
CA GLU A 116 19.61 16.35 7.78
C GLU A 116 19.30 16.41 6.28
N ALA A 117 20.00 15.61 5.47
CA ALA A 117 19.75 15.53 4.03
C ALA A 117 18.35 15.00 3.71
N PHE A 118 17.83 14.06 4.50
CA PHE A 118 16.45 13.61 4.37
C PHE A 118 15.44 14.71 4.71
N CYS A 119 15.65 15.44 5.82
CA CYS A 119 14.79 16.56 6.19
C CYS A 119 14.75 17.65 5.10
N ALA A 120 15.90 17.97 4.50
CA ALA A 120 16.00 18.94 3.41
C ALA A 120 15.23 18.53 2.13
N LEU A 121 14.89 17.24 1.96
CA LEU A 121 14.05 16.77 0.85
C LEU A 121 12.55 16.95 1.10
N LEU A 122 12.15 17.27 2.33
CA LEU A 122 10.74 17.41 2.73
C LEU A 122 10.28 18.88 2.83
N GLU A 123 11.21 19.82 2.74
CA GLU A 123 10.97 21.28 2.70
C GLU A 123 10.76 21.77 1.26
#